data_AF-A0A927N5D7-F1
#
_entry.id   AF-A0A927N5D7-F1
#
_cell.length_a   1.000
_cell.length_b   1.000
_cell.length_c   1.000
_cell.angle_alpha   90.00
_cell.angle_beta   90.00
_cell.angle_gamma   90.00
#
_symmetry.space_group_name_H-M   'P 1'
#
loop_
_entity.id
_entity.type
_entity.pdbx_description
1 polymer ?
#
loop_
_entity_poly.entity_id
_entity_poly.type
_entity_poly.pdbx_seq_one_letter_code
_entity_poly.pdbx_strand_id
1 'polypeptide(L)' 'MADNTGVISICGQRIGLGRGYAHHTLTIAVSDTTLAIELDDADVRVIRRTTTQPVRNIKSRPPRTATASTSGREL' A
#
# COMPACT_ATOMS: atom_id res chain seq x y z
N MET A 1 8.84 -9.62 8.05
CA MET A 1 9.07 -8.43 7.20
C MET A 1 7.78 -7.65 7.10
N ALA A 2 7.61 -6.76 8.06
CA ALA A 2 6.65 -5.68 7.99
C ALA A 2 7.52 -4.45 8.22
N ASP A 3 7.74 -3.68 7.18
CA ASP A 3 8.74 -2.64 7.17
C ASP A 3 8.01 -1.32 6.88
N ASN A 4 8.37 -0.30 7.67
CA ASN A 4 7.78 1.04 7.72
C ASN A 4 8.06 1.85 6.42
N THR A 5 8.07 1.20 5.26
CA THR A 5 8.88 1.56 4.09
C THR A 5 8.07 2.04 2.88
N GLY A 6 6.77 2.33 3.01
CA GLY A 6 5.95 2.70 1.86
C GLY A 6 5.67 1.50 0.94
N VAL A 7 5.03 0.47 1.51
CA VAL A 7 4.56 -0.71 0.79
C VAL A 7 3.04 -0.65 0.74
N ILE A 8 2.47 -0.85 -0.45
CA ILE A 8 1.02 -0.95 -0.65
C ILE A 8 0.64 -2.37 -1.08
N SER A 9 -0.61 -2.75 -0.82
CA SER A 9 -1.16 -4.04 -1.25
C SER A 9 -2.37 -3.80 -2.15
N ILE A 10 -2.30 -4.28 -3.39
CA ILE A 10 -3.35 -4.13 -4.41
C ILE A 10 -3.72 -5.53 -4.91
N CYS A 11 -5.00 -5.92 -4.83
CA CYS A 11 -5.46 -7.24 -5.27
C CYS A 11 -4.63 -8.42 -4.72
N GLY A 12 -4.08 -8.30 -3.51
CA GLY A 12 -3.20 -9.31 -2.90
C GLY A 12 -1.72 -9.23 -3.30
N GLN A 13 -1.34 -8.35 -4.24
CA GLN A 13 0.03 -8.08 -4.65
C GLN A 13 0.65 -6.98 -3.79
N ARG A 14 1.80 -7.26 -3.16
CA ARG A 14 2.57 -6.26 -2.42
C ARG A 14 3.53 -5.52 -3.34
N ILE A 15 3.56 -4.20 -3.22
CA ILE A 15 4.39 -3.32 -4.04
C ILE A 15 5.15 -2.37 -3.13
N GLY A 16 6.48 -2.40 -3.22
CA GLY A 16 7.34 -1.43 -2.55
C GLY A 16 7.49 -0.17 -3.39
N LEU A 17 6.98 0.96 -2.88
CA LEU A 17 7.13 2.27 -3.50
C LEU A 17 8.28 3.06 -2.89
N GLY A 18 8.61 2.78 -1.62
CA GLY A 18 9.67 3.45 -0.88
C GLY A 18 9.11 4.45 0.13
N ARG A 19 9.94 4.78 1.13
CA ARG A 19 9.51 5.54 2.31
C ARG A 19 9.03 6.97 1.98
N GLY A 20 9.49 7.55 0.88
CA GLY A 20 9.08 8.88 0.42
C GLY A 20 7.58 8.98 0.14
N TYR A 21 6.93 7.87 -0.21
CA TYR A 21 5.49 7.83 -0.49
C TYR A 21 4.67 7.27 0.69
N ALA A 22 5.29 7.09 1.87
CA ALA A 22 4.57 6.68 3.06
C ALA A 22 3.68 7.82 3.56
N HIS A 23 2.43 7.50 3.94
CA HIS A 23 1.41 8.48 4.37
C HIS A 23 0.89 9.43 3.27
N HIS A 24 1.26 9.20 2.01
CA HIS A 24 0.69 9.90 0.87
C HIS A 24 -0.57 9.20 0.34
N THR A 25 -1.48 9.99 -0.24
CA THR A 25 -2.64 9.46 -0.95
C THR A 25 -2.26 9.31 -2.41
N LEU A 26 -2.27 8.07 -2.92
CA LEU A 26 -1.87 7.78 -4.30
C LEU A 26 -3.09 7.34 -5.11
N THR A 27 -3.17 7.80 -6.35
CA THR A 27 -4.18 7.33 -7.32
C THR A 27 -3.63 6.09 -8.03
N ILE A 28 -4.44 5.04 -8.11
CA ILE A 28 -4.04 3.77 -8.73
C ILE A 28 -5.11 3.35 -9.74
N ALA A 29 -4.72 3.30 -11.01
CA ALA A 29 -5.53 2.69 -12.06
C ALA A 29 -5.21 1.19 -12.17
N VAL A 30 -6.23 0.36 -11.98
CA VAL A 30 -6.11 -1.11 -12.03
C VAL A 30 -6.74 -1.62 -13.32
N SER A 31 -5.94 -2.26 -14.17
CA SER A 31 -6.40 -2.99 -15.34
C SER A 31 -6.22 -4.50 -15.13
N ASP A 32 -6.67 -5.32 -16.08
CA ASP A 32 -6.54 -6.78 -15.99
C ASP A 32 -5.10 -7.26 -15.92
N THR A 33 -4.18 -6.51 -16.53
CA THR A 33 -2.77 -6.93 -16.64
C THR A 33 -1.77 -5.94 -16.04
N THR A 34 -2.21 -4.75 -15.65
CA THR A 34 -1.33 -3.67 -15.20
C THR A 34 -1.93 -2.91 -14.02
N LEU A 35 -1.03 -2.37 -13.20
CA LEU A 35 -1.31 -1.46 -12.09
C LEU A 35 -0.52 -0.19 -12.40
N ALA A 36 -1.20 0.92 -12.68
CA ALA A 36 -0.57 2.22 -12.88
C ALA A 36 -0.76 3.06 -11.62
N ILE A 37 0.34 3.50 -11.03
CA ILE A 37 0.38 4.23 -9.76
C ILE A 37 0.87 5.64 -10.05
N GLU A 38 0.01 6.62 -9.83
CA GLU A 38 0.35 8.04 -9.95
C GLU A 38 1.05 8.49 -8.66
N LEU A 39 2.25 9.05 -8.81
CA LEU A 39 3.06 9.63 -7.74
C LEU A 39 2.96 11.16 -7.81
N ASP A 40 3.13 11.83 -6.66
CA ASP A 40 2.92 13.28 -6.53
C ASP A 40 3.80 14.14 -7.45
N ASP A 41 4.97 13.63 -7.88
CA ASP A 41 5.90 14.30 -8.79
C ASP A 41 5.51 14.16 -10.28
N ALA A 42 4.25 13.79 -10.57
CA ALA A 42 3.70 13.47 -11.90
C ALA A 42 4.31 12.22 -12.57
N ASP A 43 5.09 11.42 -11.82
CA ASP A 43 5.59 10.13 -12.28
C ASP A 43 4.50 9.05 -12.19
N VAL A 44 4.39 8.24 -13.25
CA VAL A 44 3.47 7.08 -13.27
C VAL A 44 4.28 5.80 -13.26
N ARG A 45 4.14 5.03 -12.18
CA ARG A 45 4.79 3.72 -12.06
C ARG A 45 3.85 2.63 -12.53
N VAL A 46 4.20 2.02 -13.66
CA VAL A 46 3.45 0.89 -14.24
C VAL A 46 4.06 -0.43 -13.80
N ILE A 47 3.25 -1.28 -13.18
CA ILE A 47 3.65 -2.59 -12.66
C ILE A 47 2.76 -3.67 -13.26
N ARG A 48 3.34 -4.81 -13.63
CA ARG A 48 2.57 -5.97 -14.08
C ARG A 48 1.71 -6.50 -12.95
N ARG A 49 0.41 -6.61 -13.20
CA ARG A 49 -0.52 -7.29 -12.31
C ARG A 49 -0.28 -8.79 -12.39
N THR A 50 0.03 -9.41 -11.25
CA THR A 50 0.29 -10.86 -11.16
C THR A 50 -0.90 -11.63 -10.59
N THR A 51 -2.00 -10.95 -10.25
CA THR A 51 -3.16 -11.54 -9.61
C THR A 51 -4.41 -11.33 -10.45
N THR A 52 -5.27 -12.34 -10.51
CA THR A 52 -6.59 -12.26 -11.16
C THR A 52 -7.70 -11.83 -10.19
N GLN A 53 -7.33 -11.52 -8.94
CA GLN A 53 -8.32 -11.24 -7.91
C GLN A 53 -9.00 -9.90 -8.20
N PRO A 54 -10.33 -9.86 -8.32
CA PRO A 54 -11.06 -8.63 -8.62
C PRO A 54 -10.89 -7.60 -7.50
N VAL A 55 -10.85 -6.32 -7.86
CA VAL A 55 -10.84 -5.20 -6.91
C VAL A 55 -12.21 -5.13 -6.24
N ARG A 56 -12.34 -5.76 -5.06
CA ARG A 56 -13.62 -5.78 -4.30
C ARG A 56 -13.59 -4.93 -3.05
N ASN A 57 -12.41 -4.66 -2.49
CA ASN A 57 -12.26 -3.93 -1.24
C ASN A 57 -11.32 -2.75 -1.46
N ILE A 58 -11.91 -1.56 -1.60
CA ILE A 58 -11.17 -0.30 -1.75
C ILE A 58 -11.02 0.28 -0.35
N LYS A 59 -9.85 0.08 0.26
CA LYS A 59 -9.52 0.74 1.52
C LYS A 59 -9.12 2.18 1.22
N SER A 60 -10.04 3.10 1.49
CA SER A 60 -9.84 4.55 1.39
C SER A 60 -9.08 5.16 2.57
N ARG A 61 -8.78 4.37 3.62
CA ARG A 61 -8.05 4.84 4.80
C ARG A 61 -6.79 4.01 5.00
N PRO A 62 -5.64 4.63 5.32
CA PRO A 62 -4.44 3.88 5.69
C PRO A 62 -4.79 2.89 6.81
N PRO A 63 -4.19 1.68 6.83
CA PRO A 63 -4.33 0.77 7.94
C PRO A 63 -4.08 1.54 9.23
N ARG A 64 -5.03 1.51 10.18
CA ARG A 64 -4.79 2.11 11.49
C ARG A 64 -3.51 1.48 12.04
N THR A 65 -2.49 2.30 12.32
CA THR A 65 -1.35 1.87 13.11
C THR A 65 -1.91 1.37 14.44
N ALA A 66 -1.83 0.07 14.68
CA ALA A 66 -2.17 -0.47 15.99
C ALA A 66 -1.09 0.04 16.96
N THR A 67 -1.45 0.98 17.82
CA THR A 67 -0.62 1.35 18.97
C THR A 67 -0.42 0.07 19.78
N ALA A 68 0.82 -0.42 19.84
CA ALA A 68 1.17 -1.56 20.67
C ALA A 68 0.69 -1.27 22.09
N SER A 69 -0.18 -2.13 22.62
CA SER A 69 -0.62 -2.04 24.01
C SER A 69 0.58 -2.25 24.91
N THR A 70 1.00 -1.19 25.59
CA THR A 70 1.95 -1.26 26.71
C THR A 70 1.38 -2.20 27.76
N SER A 71 1.88 -3.43 27.80
CA SER A 71 1.64 -4.33 28.93
C SER A 71 2.64 -3.96 30.01
N GLY A 72 2.13 -3.47 31.13
CA GLY A 72 2.89 -3.11 32.31
C GLY A 72 3.67 -4.29 32.88
N ARG A 73 4.81 -3.98 33.48
CA ARG A 73 5.43 -4.83 34.50
C ARG A 73 5.47 -4.04 35.80
N GLU A 74 4.66 -4.54 36.72
CA GLU A 74 4.58 -4.26 38.16
C GLU A 74 5.96 -4.52 38.82
N LEU A 75 6.30 -3.68 39.79
CA LEU A 75 7.38 -3.89 40.76
C LEU A 75 6.79 -4.46 42.04
#